data_AF-A0A1F8D005-F1
#
_entry.id   AF-A0A1F8D005-F1
#
_cell.length_a   1.000
_cell.length_b   1.000
_cell.length_c   1.000
_cell.angle_alpha   90.00
_cell.angle_beta   90.00
_cell.angle_gamma   90.00
#
_symmetry.space_group_name_H-M   'P 1'
#
loop_
_entity.id
_entity.type
_entity.pdbx_description
1 polymer ?
#
loop_
_entity_poly.entity_id
_entity_poly.type
_entity_poly.pdbx_seq_one_letter_code
_entity_poly.pdbx_strand_id
1 'polypeptide(L)'
;MIFKKRTSSWGFTLTEMMIVVAILGILALISIMSYMQQQYKGNDSKRKADLDRIKIAVEEYEKDNNCYPPSSLMVKCGSDADIAIHPYLNDVPCDPTTRKAYRYEVEASTCPDWYRIYSLLQYLQDLSVIPNIGPAGDQNYNYYTSSNNAPPVIAGETTPIPTGSGAAPPGCTKQYGCINQQCVEIPLDSNCAPTCQPVYDFCFGQCDSAENPAPECV
;
A
#
# COMPACT_ATOMS: atom_id res chain seq x y z
N MET A 1 34.02 -44.64 -59.21
CA MET A 1 34.34 -44.29 -57.81
C MET A 1 33.35 -43.23 -57.34
N ILE A 2 32.53 -43.54 -56.35
CA ILE A 2 31.59 -42.57 -55.74
C ILE A 2 32.11 -42.28 -54.32
N PHE A 3 32.61 -41.07 -54.10
CA PHE A 3 33.05 -40.61 -52.78
C PHE A 3 31.83 -40.19 -51.95
N LYS A 4 31.48 -41.00 -50.95
CA LYS A 4 30.41 -40.69 -49.98
C LYS A 4 30.93 -39.71 -48.93
N LYS A 5 30.51 -38.45 -49.01
CA LYS A 5 30.81 -37.39 -48.03
C LYS A 5 30.14 -37.77 -46.69
N ARG A 6 30.90 -38.09 -45.64
CA ARG A 6 30.36 -38.26 -44.28
C ARG A 6 30.10 -36.87 -43.69
N THR A 7 28.84 -36.54 -43.44
CA THR A 7 28.47 -35.36 -42.65
C THR A 7 28.79 -35.66 -41.19
N SER A 8 29.71 -34.90 -40.59
CA SER A 8 30.02 -34.97 -39.16
C SER A 8 28.80 -34.52 -38.36
N SER A 9 28.08 -35.46 -37.75
CA SER A 9 27.07 -35.15 -36.73
C SER A 9 27.80 -34.84 -35.43
N TRP A 10 27.94 -33.55 -35.11
CA TRP A 10 28.29 -33.14 -33.75
C TRP A 10 27.05 -33.35 -32.87
N GLY A 11 27.09 -34.41 -32.06
CA GLY A 11 26.07 -34.69 -31.05
C GLY A 11 26.43 -34.00 -29.73
N PHE A 12 25.41 -33.52 -29.02
CA PHE A 12 25.54 -33.04 -27.64
C PHE A 12 26.10 -34.14 -26.72
N THR A 13 26.99 -33.78 -25.80
CA THR A 13 27.48 -34.74 -24.81
C THR A 13 26.50 -34.88 -23.65
N LEU A 14 26.43 -36.06 -23.04
CA LEU A 14 25.55 -36.30 -21.88
C LEU A 14 25.90 -35.37 -20.72
N THR A 15 27.18 -35.10 -20.52
CA THR A 15 27.70 -34.17 -19.53
C THR A 15 27.27 -32.72 -19.77
N GLU A 16 27.15 -32.31 -21.03
CA GLU A 16 26.76 -30.96 -21.40
C GLU A 16 25.28 -30.70 -21.11
N MET A 17 24.42 -31.69 -21.38
CA MET A 17 23.02 -31.60 -20.96
C MET A 17 22.86 -31.70 -19.43
N MET A 18 23.70 -32.45 -18.72
CA MET A 18 23.67 -32.48 -17.25
C MET A 18 24.01 -31.13 -16.61
N ILE A 19 25.02 -30.43 -17.14
CA ILE A 19 25.40 -29.10 -16.63
C ILE A 19 24.28 -28.09 -16.90
N VAL A 20 23.67 -28.14 -18.08
CA VAL A 20 22.57 -27.22 -18.45
C VAL A 20 21.37 -27.38 -17.52
N VAL A 21 20.91 -28.61 -17.26
CA VAL A 21 19.77 -28.82 -16.37
C VAL A 21 20.10 -28.47 -14.91
N ALA A 22 21.36 -28.65 -14.48
CA ALA A 22 21.80 -28.23 -13.17
C ALA A 22 21.75 -26.70 -13.01
N ILE A 23 22.22 -25.93 -14.00
CA ILE A 23 22.17 -24.47 -13.99
C ILE A 23 20.71 -23.98 -14.06
N LEU A 24 19.88 -24.57 -14.92
CA LEU A 24 18.46 -24.24 -15.01
C LEU A 24 17.73 -24.49 -13.69
N GLY A 25 18.07 -25.56 -12.97
CA GLY A 25 17.52 -25.85 -11.65
C GLY A 25 17.82 -24.75 -10.63
N ILE A 26 19.07 -24.27 -10.59
CA ILE A 26 19.48 -23.18 -9.68
C ILE A 26 18.76 -21.87 -10.03
N LEU A 27 18.69 -21.51 -11.32
CA LEU A 27 18.03 -20.28 -11.77
C LEU A 27 16.53 -20.30 -11.50
N ALA A 28 15.87 -21.46 -11.63
CA ALA A 28 14.44 -21.61 -11.37
C ALA A 28 14.10 -21.32 -9.91
N LEU A 29 14.90 -21.79 -8.94
CA LEU A 29 14.65 -21.59 -7.51
C LEU A 29 14.68 -20.09 -7.14
N ILE A 30 15.68 -19.35 -7.62
CA ILE A 30 15.81 -17.91 -7.34
C ILE A 30 14.66 -17.12 -7.99
N SER A 31 14.26 -17.53 -9.20
CA SER A 31 13.23 -16.85 -9.98
C SER A 31 11.84 -16.89 -9.30
N ILE A 32 11.49 -17.98 -8.63
CA ILE A 32 10.18 -18.13 -7.97
C ILE A 32 10.00 -17.10 -6.85
N MET A 33 11.01 -16.89 -6.00
CA MET A 33 10.89 -15.95 -4.89
C MET A 33 10.75 -14.50 -5.38
N SER A 34 11.53 -14.13 -6.40
CA SER A 34 11.45 -12.80 -7.02
C SER A 34 10.07 -12.57 -7.65
N TYR A 35 9.53 -13.56 -8.36
CA TYR A 35 8.22 -13.48 -8.97
C TYR A 35 7.09 -13.24 -7.95
N MET A 36 7.12 -13.94 -6.81
CA MET A 36 6.10 -13.76 -5.76
C MET A 36 6.13 -12.35 -5.18
N GLN A 37 7.32 -11.77 -4.94
CA GLN A 37 7.42 -10.39 -4.46
C GLN A 37 6.89 -9.37 -5.48
N GLN A 38 7.13 -9.58 -6.77
CA GLN A 38 6.60 -8.71 -7.82
C GLN A 38 5.07 -8.80 -7.91
N GLN A 39 4.51 -10.01 -7.73
CA GLN A 39 3.06 -10.20 -7.65
C GLN A 39 2.45 -9.46 -6.44
N TYR A 40 3.10 -9.52 -5.27
CA TYR A 40 2.65 -8.77 -4.09
C TYR A 40 2.66 -7.26 -4.34
N LYS A 41 3.74 -6.71 -4.90
CA LYS A 41 3.83 -5.28 -5.27
C LYS A 41 2.74 -4.88 -6.26
N GLY A 42 2.48 -5.71 -7.28
CA GLY A 42 1.42 -5.46 -8.26
C GLY A 42 0.03 -5.44 -7.62
N ASN A 43 -0.26 -6.40 -6.74
CA ASN A 43 -1.53 -6.45 -6.00
C ASN A 43 -1.67 -5.26 -5.04
N ASP A 44 -0.61 -4.86 -4.36
CA ASP A 44 -0.61 -3.73 -3.42
C ASP A 44 -0.79 -2.40 -4.13
N SER A 45 -0.12 -2.20 -5.27
CA SER A 45 -0.35 -1.03 -6.13
C SER A 45 -1.81 -0.95 -6.57
N LYS A 46 -2.41 -2.09 -6.92
CA LYS A 46 -3.85 -2.15 -7.26
C LYS A 46 -4.73 -1.80 -6.07
N ARG A 47 -4.44 -2.31 -4.86
CA ARG A 47 -5.19 -1.97 -3.64
C ARG A 47 -5.16 -0.49 -3.34
N LYS A 48 -3.98 0.13 -3.39
CA LYS A 48 -3.82 1.57 -3.17
C LYS A 48 -4.65 2.37 -4.19
N ALA A 49 -4.53 2.03 -5.47
CA ALA A 49 -5.31 2.68 -6.53
C ALA A 49 -6.83 2.47 -6.39
N ASP A 50 -7.27 1.29 -5.94
CA ASP A 50 -8.67 1.01 -5.69
C ASP A 50 -9.21 1.86 -4.51
N LEU A 51 -8.44 1.96 -3.42
CA LEU A 51 -8.78 2.80 -2.27
C LEU A 51 -8.86 4.28 -2.66
N ASP A 52 -7.94 4.77 -3.48
CA ASP A 52 -7.96 6.15 -3.98
C ASP A 52 -9.19 6.44 -4.85
N ARG A 53 -9.58 5.50 -5.71
CA ARG A 53 -10.81 5.63 -6.52
C ARG A 53 -12.05 5.72 -5.65
N ILE A 54 -12.13 4.87 -4.62
CA ILE A 54 -13.24 4.89 -3.68
C ILE A 54 -13.25 6.20 -2.90
N LYS A 55 -12.09 6.65 -2.40
CA LYS A 55 -11.94 7.96 -1.74
C LYS A 55 -12.51 9.07 -2.62
N ILE A 56 -12.06 9.20 -3.86
CA ILE A 56 -12.55 10.26 -4.77
C ILE A 56 -14.08 10.22 -4.90
N ALA A 57 -14.66 9.05 -5.10
CA ALA A 57 -16.10 8.91 -5.25
C ALA A 57 -16.89 9.20 -3.97
N VAL A 58 -16.38 8.78 -2.82
CA VAL A 58 -16.97 9.02 -1.50
C VAL A 58 -16.94 10.51 -1.14
N GLU A 59 -15.84 11.19 -1.47
CA GLU A 59 -15.69 12.65 -1.30
C GLU A 59 -16.60 13.43 -2.27
N GLU A 60 -16.84 12.92 -3.47
CA GLU A 60 -17.79 13.54 -4.41
C GLU A 60 -19.24 13.34 -3.96
N TYR A 61 -19.59 12.16 -3.43
CA TYR A 61 -20.89 11.90 -2.82
C TYR A 61 -21.17 12.86 -1.65
N GLU A 62 -20.18 13.12 -0.80
CA GLU A 62 -20.32 14.02 0.35
C GLU A 62 -20.65 15.45 -0.09
N LYS A 63 -20.02 15.95 -1.15
CA LYS A 63 -20.29 17.31 -1.66
C LYS A 63 -21.74 17.53 -2.07
N ASP A 64 -22.42 16.50 -2.55
CA ASP A 64 -23.80 16.59 -3.01
C ASP A 64 -24.81 16.24 -1.89
N ASN A 65 -24.43 15.37 -0.95
CA ASN A 65 -25.33 14.85 0.09
C ASN A 65 -25.09 15.47 1.48
N ASN A 66 -24.01 16.25 1.64
CA ASN A 66 -23.49 16.80 2.91
C ASN A 66 -23.14 15.74 3.96
N CYS A 67 -22.94 14.50 3.53
CA CYS A 67 -22.56 13.39 4.39
C CYS A 67 -21.89 12.28 3.59
N TYR A 68 -21.06 11.49 4.26
CA TYR A 68 -20.44 10.33 3.61
C TYR A 68 -21.43 9.18 3.44
N PRO A 69 -21.23 8.29 2.44
CA PRO A 69 -22.08 7.13 2.26
C PRO A 69 -22.11 6.24 3.51
N PRO A 70 -23.27 5.68 3.88
CA PRO A 70 -23.35 4.70 4.95
C PRO A 70 -22.61 3.41 4.54
N SER A 71 -22.05 2.71 5.52
CA SER A 71 -21.27 1.50 5.27
C SER A 71 -22.05 0.36 4.61
N SER A 72 -23.38 0.37 4.70
CA SER A 72 -24.26 -0.59 4.01
C SER A 72 -24.11 -0.56 2.49
N LEU A 73 -23.73 0.58 1.89
CA LEU A 73 -23.54 0.72 0.45
C LEU A 73 -22.18 0.22 -0.04
N MET A 74 -21.29 -0.20 0.87
CA MET A 74 -19.91 -0.59 0.54
C MET A 74 -19.53 -1.96 1.11
N VAL A 75 -20.54 -2.80 1.43
CA VAL A 75 -20.33 -4.14 2.00
C VAL A 75 -19.89 -5.17 0.96
N LYS A 76 -20.24 -4.97 -0.31
CA LYS A 76 -19.89 -5.87 -1.41
C LYS A 76 -19.11 -5.15 -2.50
N CYS A 77 -18.35 -5.93 -3.25
CA CYS A 77 -17.59 -5.46 -4.40
C CYS A 77 -18.13 -6.08 -5.69
N GLY A 78 -17.87 -5.44 -6.82
CA GLY A 78 -18.40 -5.80 -8.13
C GLY A 78 -19.60 -4.96 -8.55
N SER A 79 -20.24 -5.38 -9.63
CA SER A 79 -21.32 -4.68 -10.31
C SER A 79 -22.70 -5.15 -9.82
N ASP A 80 -22.96 -5.01 -8.53
CA ASP A 80 -24.30 -5.22 -7.97
C ASP A 80 -25.05 -3.88 -7.98
N ALA A 81 -26.21 -3.84 -8.63
CA ALA A 81 -27.02 -2.63 -8.84
C ALA A 81 -27.53 -1.97 -7.54
N ASP A 82 -27.48 -2.67 -6.40
CA ASP A 82 -27.97 -2.20 -5.11
C ASP A 82 -26.86 -1.74 -4.14
N ILE A 83 -25.58 -1.78 -4.55
CA ILE A 83 -24.42 -1.65 -3.64
C ILE A 83 -23.33 -0.75 -4.24
N ALA A 84 -23.74 0.32 -4.94
CA ALA A 84 -22.81 1.32 -5.45
C ALA A 84 -23.40 2.72 -5.32
N ILE A 85 -22.56 3.69 -4.97
CA ILE A 85 -22.90 5.11 -4.79
C ILE A 85 -23.06 5.80 -6.15
N HIS A 86 -23.97 5.30 -6.99
CA HIS A 86 -24.21 5.87 -8.32
C HIS A 86 -24.69 7.33 -8.20
N PRO A 87 -24.17 8.27 -9.02
CA PRO A 87 -23.28 8.09 -10.16
C PRO A 87 -21.76 8.12 -9.84
N TYR A 88 -21.37 8.38 -8.60
CA TYR A 88 -19.99 8.63 -8.20
C TYR A 88 -19.09 7.40 -8.30
N LEU A 89 -19.64 6.22 -8.02
CA LEU A 89 -18.95 4.94 -8.20
C LEU A 89 -19.91 3.93 -8.79
N ASN A 90 -19.56 3.39 -9.96
CA ASN A 90 -20.40 2.39 -10.64
C ASN A 90 -20.24 0.99 -10.04
N ASP A 91 -18.99 0.60 -9.76
CA ASP A 91 -18.66 -0.70 -9.21
C ASP A 91 -17.67 -0.52 -8.06
N VAL A 92 -17.94 -1.14 -6.91
CA VAL A 92 -16.98 -1.16 -5.80
C VAL A 92 -15.84 -2.13 -6.15
N PRO A 93 -14.56 -1.68 -6.20
CA PRO A 93 -13.45 -2.57 -6.52
C PRO A 93 -13.28 -3.71 -5.50
N CYS A 94 -12.94 -4.90 -6.00
CA CYS A 94 -12.64 -6.06 -5.17
C CYS A 94 -11.14 -6.19 -4.90
N ASP A 95 -10.78 -6.56 -3.67
CA ASP A 95 -9.41 -6.91 -3.34
C ASP A 95 -8.89 -8.02 -4.27
N PRO A 96 -7.70 -7.85 -4.89
CA PRO A 96 -7.20 -8.78 -5.91
C PRO A 96 -6.91 -10.19 -5.37
N THR A 97 -6.68 -10.33 -4.06
CA THR A 97 -6.35 -11.60 -3.42
C THR A 97 -7.57 -12.23 -2.78
N THR A 98 -8.31 -11.49 -1.93
CA THR A 98 -9.44 -12.04 -1.17
C THR A 98 -10.74 -12.05 -1.97
N ARG A 99 -10.83 -11.26 -3.05
CA ARG A 99 -12.05 -11.08 -3.87
C ARG A 99 -13.24 -10.54 -3.07
N LYS A 100 -12.98 -9.84 -1.98
CA LYS A 100 -13.99 -9.19 -1.13
C LYS A 100 -13.87 -7.67 -1.24
N ALA A 101 -14.90 -6.96 -0.78
CA ALA A 101 -14.84 -5.51 -0.61
C ALA A 101 -13.81 -5.12 0.45
N TYR A 102 -13.24 -3.92 0.29
CA TYR A 102 -12.38 -3.31 1.29
C TYR A 102 -13.18 -2.97 2.55
N ARG A 103 -12.51 -2.94 3.70
CA ARG A 103 -13.18 -2.62 4.96
C ARG A 103 -13.45 -1.12 5.01
N TYR A 104 -14.71 -0.75 4.91
CA TYR A 104 -15.17 0.62 5.03
C TYR A 104 -15.74 0.87 6.43
N GLU A 105 -15.16 1.83 7.13
CA GLU A 105 -15.59 2.29 8.45
C GLU A 105 -16.10 3.72 8.34
N VAL A 106 -17.20 4.00 9.02
CA VAL A 106 -17.79 5.34 9.12
C VAL A 106 -18.25 5.58 10.53
N GLU A 107 -18.51 6.84 10.84
CA GLU A 107 -19.25 7.19 12.05
C GLU A 107 -20.59 6.44 12.13
N ALA A 108 -20.95 5.98 13.33
CA ALA A 108 -22.22 5.30 13.60
C ALA A 108 -23.40 6.28 13.63
N SER A 109 -23.64 6.94 12.50
CA SER A 109 -24.69 7.93 12.26
C SER A 109 -25.43 7.59 10.97
N THR A 110 -26.66 8.10 10.82
CA THR A 110 -27.40 8.06 9.54
C THR A 110 -26.84 9.04 8.52
N CYS A 111 -26.04 10.00 8.99
CA CYS A 111 -25.38 11.05 8.24
C CYS A 111 -23.93 11.10 8.75
N PRO A 112 -23.05 10.20 8.29
CA PRO A 112 -21.69 10.10 8.79
C PRO A 112 -20.85 11.32 8.41
N ASP A 113 -20.18 11.90 9.41
CA ASP A 113 -19.30 13.05 9.19
C ASP A 113 -17.90 12.64 8.74
N TRP A 114 -17.48 11.38 8.90
CA TRP A 114 -16.15 10.91 8.48
C TRP A 114 -16.16 9.45 8.04
N TYR A 115 -15.13 9.05 7.28
CA TYR A 115 -14.92 7.67 6.86
C TYR A 115 -13.43 7.25 6.88
N ARG A 116 -13.20 5.93 6.92
CA ARG A 116 -11.91 5.29 6.66
C ARG A 116 -12.08 4.03 5.81
N ILE A 117 -11.09 3.74 4.98
CA ILE A 117 -11.05 2.55 4.13
C ILE A 117 -9.75 1.83 4.40
N TYR A 118 -9.83 0.57 4.82
CA TYR A 118 -8.67 -0.23 5.18
C TYR A 118 -8.37 -1.32 4.16
N SER A 119 -7.08 -1.66 4.06
CA SER A 119 -6.55 -2.72 3.23
C SER A 119 -5.36 -3.41 3.91
N LEU A 120 -5.03 -4.61 3.44
CA LEU A 120 -3.88 -5.37 3.88
C LEU A 120 -2.89 -5.54 2.72
N LEU A 121 -1.81 -4.77 2.76
CA LEU A 121 -0.69 -4.87 1.85
C LEU A 121 0.15 -6.12 2.17
N GLN A 122 0.55 -6.84 1.12
CA GLN A 122 1.33 -8.07 1.20
C GLN A 122 2.85 -7.79 1.28
N TYR A 123 3.30 -6.71 0.65
CA TYR A 123 4.70 -6.29 0.64
C TYR A 123 5.01 -5.42 1.85
N LEU A 124 5.39 -6.06 2.96
CA LEU A 124 5.63 -5.40 4.27
C LEU A 124 6.82 -4.44 4.31
N GLN A 125 7.65 -4.37 3.27
CA GLN A 125 8.75 -3.40 3.16
C GLN A 125 8.28 -2.06 2.54
N ASP A 126 7.01 -1.94 2.17
CA ASP A 126 6.42 -0.68 1.75
C ASP A 126 6.29 0.27 2.97
N LEU A 127 6.75 1.50 2.82
CA LEU A 127 6.79 2.48 3.91
C LEU A 127 5.41 3.01 4.31
N SER A 128 4.39 2.76 3.49
CA SER A 128 3.00 3.06 3.82
C SER A 128 2.39 2.06 4.81
N VAL A 129 3.12 1.00 5.17
CA VAL A 129 2.63 -0.06 6.06
C VAL A 129 2.66 0.43 7.51
N ILE A 130 1.50 0.40 8.16
CA ILE A 130 1.33 0.72 9.58
C ILE A 130 0.75 -0.52 10.25
N PRO A 131 1.46 -1.19 11.18
CA PRO A 131 0.99 -2.44 11.74
C PRO A 131 -0.23 -2.24 12.66
N ASN A 132 -1.10 -3.25 12.70
CA ASN A 132 -2.19 -3.39 13.68
C ASN A 132 -3.17 -2.20 13.70
N ILE A 133 -3.63 -1.80 12.52
CA ILE A 133 -4.67 -0.78 12.38
C ILE A 133 -6.00 -1.40 11.99
N GLY A 134 -7.08 -0.65 12.22
CA GLY A 134 -8.42 -1.04 11.85
C GLY A 134 -9.48 -0.49 12.80
N PRO A 135 -10.75 -0.84 12.56
CA PRO A 135 -11.85 -0.52 13.47
C PRO A 135 -11.72 -1.29 14.79
N ALA A 136 -12.39 -0.80 15.84
CA ALA A 136 -12.40 -1.44 17.15
C ALA A 136 -12.82 -2.93 17.04
N GLY A 137 -11.98 -3.82 17.56
CA GLY A 137 -12.19 -5.27 17.51
C GLY A 137 -11.68 -5.98 16.24
N ASP A 138 -11.18 -5.26 15.23
CA ASP A 138 -10.57 -5.85 14.03
C ASP A 138 -9.37 -5.01 13.56
N GLN A 139 -8.20 -5.28 14.13
CA GLN A 139 -6.94 -4.57 13.86
C GLN A 139 -6.05 -5.33 12.85
N ASN A 140 -6.65 -6.03 11.88
CA ASN A 140 -5.94 -6.91 10.95
C ASN A 140 -5.52 -6.22 9.64
N TYR A 141 -5.44 -4.90 9.62
CA TYR A 141 -5.08 -4.12 8.44
C TYR A 141 -3.74 -3.44 8.64
N ASN A 142 -3.14 -2.99 7.54
CA ASN A 142 -1.86 -2.31 7.60
C ASN A 142 -1.73 -1.10 6.67
N TYR A 143 -2.80 -0.73 5.98
CA TYR A 143 -2.88 0.45 5.15
C TYR A 143 -4.30 0.99 5.17
N TYR A 144 -4.44 2.30 5.13
CA TYR A 144 -5.75 2.93 5.05
C TYR A 144 -5.69 4.28 4.33
N THR A 145 -6.87 4.73 3.91
CA THR A 145 -7.14 6.10 3.49
C THR A 145 -8.38 6.60 4.23
N SER A 146 -8.52 7.91 4.40
CA SER A 146 -9.62 8.50 5.19
C SER A 146 -9.99 9.88 4.69
N SER A 147 -11.17 10.34 5.13
CA SER A 147 -11.52 11.76 5.08
C SER A 147 -10.58 12.59 5.96
N ASN A 148 -10.54 13.89 5.70
CA ASN A 148 -9.68 14.84 6.42
C ASN A 148 -10.07 15.04 7.89
N ASN A 149 -11.36 14.85 8.19
CA ASN A 149 -11.94 15.03 9.52
C ASN A 149 -12.11 13.71 10.29
N ALA A 150 -11.63 12.59 9.73
CA ALA A 150 -11.61 11.33 10.46
C ALA A 150 -10.75 11.47 11.73
N PRO A 151 -11.20 10.94 12.88
CA PRO A 151 -10.38 10.93 14.09
C PRO A 151 -9.01 10.25 13.85
N PRO A 152 -8.01 10.46 14.71
CA PRO A 152 -6.77 9.70 14.64
C PRO A 152 -7.03 8.19 14.74
N VAL A 153 -6.33 7.39 13.93
CA VAL A 153 -6.34 5.94 14.08
C VAL A 153 -5.51 5.58 15.30
N ILE A 154 -6.17 5.04 16.32
CA ILE A 154 -5.49 4.48 17.49
C ILE A 154 -5.09 3.06 17.11
N ALA A 155 -3.88 2.90 16.56
CA ALA A 155 -3.26 1.58 16.46
C ALA A 155 -3.29 0.94 17.85
N GLY A 156 -3.71 -0.33 17.92
CA GLY A 156 -3.93 -1.02 19.19
C GLY A 156 -2.84 -0.72 20.23
N GLU A 157 -3.27 -0.36 21.43
CA GLU A 157 -2.48 0.24 22.50
C GLU A 157 -1.14 -0.47 22.77
N THR A 158 -0.09 0.35 22.97
CA THR A 158 1.32 0.03 23.21
C THR A 158 2.13 -0.49 22.01
N THR A 159 2.32 0.40 21.04
CA THR A 159 3.64 1.04 20.98
C THR A 159 3.43 2.54 20.80
N PRO A 160 4.27 3.39 21.42
CA PRO A 160 4.28 4.81 21.08
C PRO A 160 4.36 4.96 19.55
N ILE A 161 3.98 6.14 19.04
CA ILE A 161 4.59 6.72 17.83
C ILE A 161 5.98 6.10 17.71
N PRO A 162 6.39 5.49 16.58
CA PRO A 162 7.74 4.98 16.49
C PRO A 162 8.66 6.16 16.79
N THR A 163 9.17 6.20 18.03
CA THR A 163 10.44 6.77 18.36
C THR A 163 11.36 5.91 17.52
N GLY A 164 11.59 6.33 16.27
CA GLY A 164 12.50 5.64 15.39
C GLY A 164 13.79 5.44 16.17
N SER A 165 14.19 4.19 16.32
CA SER A 165 15.48 3.78 16.88
C SER A 165 16.64 4.13 15.92
N GLY A 166 16.50 5.21 15.14
CA GLY A 166 17.62 5.92 14.55
C GLY A 166 17.78 7.18 15.38
N ALA A 167 18.78 7.21 16.27
CA ALA A 167 19.25 8.50 16.74
C ALA A 167 19.57 9.33 15.48
N ALA A 168 18.99 10.51 15.36
CA ALA A 168 19.42 11.47 14.36
C ALA A 168 20.96 11.58 14.46
N PRO A 169 21.70 11.69 13.35
CA PRO A 169 23.14 11.86 13.42
C PRO A 169 23.49 12.99 14.40
N PRO A 170 24.57 12.87 15.19
CA PRO A 170 24.91 13.87 16.20
C PRO A 170 24.93 15.28 15.60
N GLY A 171 23.99 16.13 16.03
CA GLY A 171 23.83 17.51 15.54
C GLY A 171 22.64 17.75 14.61
N CYS A 172 21.85 16.73 14.24
CA CYS A 172 20.65 16.88 13.42
C CYS A 172 19.37 16.93 14.26
N THR A 173 18.44 17.82 13.91
CA THR A 173 17.07 17.82 14.42
C THR A 173 16.24 16.80 13.63
N LYS A 174 15.38 16.03 14.32
CA LYS A 174 14.42 15.14 13.64
C LYS A 174 13.55 15.92 12.66
N GLN A 175 13.26 15.34 11.50
CA GLN A 175 12.32 15.89 10.53
C GLN A 175 11.09 14.99 10.42
N TYR A 176 9.94 15.60 10.18
CA TYR A 176 8.67 14.91 9.99
C TYR A 176 8.11 15.25 8.60
N GLY A 177 7.40 14.29 8.01
CA GLY A 177 6.81 14.39 6.68
C GLY A 177 5.42 13.78 6.62
N CYS A 178 4.76 13.98 5.49
CA CYS A 178 3.42 13.47 5.25
C CYS A 178 3.47 12.16 4.47
N ILE A 179 2.91 11.09 5.03
CA ILE A 179 2.69 9.83 4.31
C ILE A 179 1.23 9.40 4.54
N ASN A 180 0.44 9.27 3.47
CA ASN A 180 -1.00 8.96 3.52
C ASN A 180 -1.81 9.90 4.44
N GLN A 181 -1.52 11.21 4.40
CA GLN A 181 -2.16 12.23 5.26
C GLN A 181 -1.90 12.05 6.77
N GLN A 182 -0.84 11.34 7.15
CA GLN A 182 -0.36 11.25 8.52
C GLN A 182 1.06 11.81 8.64
N CYS A 183 1.32 12.51 9.74
CA CYS A 183 2.64 13.01 10.09
C CYS A 183 3.54 11.87 10.61
N VAL A 184 4.66 11.60 9.96
CA VAL A 184 5.62 10.53 10.29
C VAL A 184 7.06 11.04 10.29
N GLU A 185 7.98 10.41 11.05
CA GLU A 185 9.41 10.76 11.06
C GLU A 185 10.08 10.40 9.71
N ILE A 186 10.87 11.32 9.13
CA ILE A 186 11.65 11.09 7.90
C ILE A 186 13.10 10.70 8.26
N PRO A 187 13.67 9.65 7.65
CA PRO A 187 15.08 9.32 7.81
C PRO A 187 16.01 10.36 7.16
N LEU A 188 17.04 10.77 7.91
CA LEU A 188 18.05 11.75 7.50
C LEU A 188 19.35 11.08 7.06
N ASP A 189 20.03 11.68 6.09
CA ASP A 189 21.39 11.31 5.71
C ASP A 189 22.45 11.91 6.66
N SER A 190 23.72 11.63 6.41
CA SER A 190 24.84 12.16 7.20
C SER A 190 25.01 13.69 7.13
N ASN A 191 24.30 14.37 6.23
CA ASN A 191 24.31 15.82 6.06
C ASN A 191 23.04 16.48 6.64
N CYS A 192 22.25 15.75 7.45
CA CYS A 192 20.95 16.18 7.95
C CYS A 192 19.93 16.51 6.85
N ALA A 193 20.12 15.99 5.63
CA ALA A 193 19.15 16.13 4.54
C ALA A 193 18.16 14.95 4.58
N PRO A 194 16.88 15.19 4.27
CA PRO A 194 15.92 14.10 4.11
C PRO A 194 16.39 13.20 2.97
N THR A 195 16.45 11.90 3.20
CA THR A 195 16.71 10.96 2.11
C THR A 195 15.50 10.97 1.17
N CYS A 196 15.66 11.58 -0.01
CA CYS A 196 14.56 11.90 -0.92
C CYS A 196 13.62 10.71 -1.18
N GLN A 197 12.35 10.86 -0.81
CA GLN A 197 11.26 10.15 -1.47
C GLN A 197 10.18 11.15 -1.91
N PRO A 198 9.76 11.14 -3.18
CA PRO A 198 8.91 12.18 -3.77
C PRO A 198 7.41 11.98 -3.50
N VAL A 199 7.01 11.45 -2.35
CA VAL A 199 5.61 11.13 -2.05
C VAL A 199 5.15 11.85 -0.80
N TYR A 200 5.28 13.18 -0.79
CA TYR A 200 4.77 14.01 0.28
C TYR A 200 3.50 14.72 -0.20
N ASP A 201 2.36 14.15 0.18
CA ASP A 201 1.04 14.77 0.02
C ASP A 201 0.87 15.94 1.00
N PHE A 202 -0.15 16.78 0.80
CA PHE A 202 -0.48 17.87 1.72
C PHE A 202 -1.12 17.34 3.01
N CYS A 203 -0.50 17.59 4.17
CA CYS A 203 -0.92 17.07 5.48
C CYS A 203 -1.85 17.98 6.30
N PHE A 204 -2.47 19.00 5.68
CA PHE A 204 -3.48 19.89 6.29
C PHE A 204 -3.15 20.35 7.74
N GLY A 205 -1.88 20.70 8.02
CA GLY A 205 -1.45 21.24 9.32
C GLY A 205 -1.20 20.20 10.44
N GLN A 206 -1.25 18.89 10.16
CA GLN A 206 -0.95 17.86 11.16
C GLN A 206 0.52 17.85 11.62
N CYS A 207 1.41 18.46 10.85
CA CYS A 207 2.81 18.67 11.22
C CYS A 207 3.09 20.13 11.64
N ASP A 208 2.09 20.93 12.03
CA ASP A 208 2.31 22.33 12.46
C ASP A 208 2.26 22.50 14.00
N SER A 209 2.67 21.47 14.76
CA SER A 209 2.68 21.52 16.22
C SER A 209 4.05 21.87 16.78
N ALA A 210 4.10 22.37 18.02
CA ALA A 210 5.38 22.64 18.71
C ALA A 210 6.22 21.37 18.96
N GLU A 211 5.56 20.20 18.97
CA GLU A 211 6.18 18.89 19.20
C GLU A 211 6.66 18.25 17.88
N ASN A 212 5.96 18.55 16.78
CA ASN A 212 6.31 18.16 15.41
C ASN A 212 6.21 19.40 14.52
N PRO A 213 7.20 20.32 14.53
CA PRO A 213 7.15 21.51 13.69
C PRO A 213 7.42 21.11 12.24
N ALA A 214 6.66 21.65 11.30
CA ALA A 214 6.82 21.37 9.88
C ALA A 214 8.12 22.00 9.40
N PRO A 215 9.14 21.24 8.98
CA PRO A 215 9.88 21.70 7.83
C PRO A 215 8.92 21.49 6.65
N GLU A 216 8.16 22.53 6.29
CA GLU A 216 7.50 22.56 4.98
C GLU A 216 8.52 22.08 3.96
N CYS A 217 8.20 20.93 3.37
CA CYS A 217 8.78 20.32 2.19
C CYS A 217 10.07 21.00 1.67
N VAL A 218 11.20 20.31 1.73
CA VAL A 218 12.21 20.53 0.69
C VAL A 218 11.74 19.79 -0.57
#